data_AF-A0A414BQ39-F1
#
_entry.id   AF-A0A414BQ39-F1
#
_cell.length_a   1.000
_cell.length_b   1.000
_cell.length_c   1.000
_cell.angle_alpha   90.00
_cell.angle_beta   90.00
_cell.angle_gamma   90.00
#
_symmetry.space_group_name_H-M   'P 1'
#
loop_
_entity.id
_entity.type
_entity.pdbx_description
1 polymer ?
#
loop_
_entity_poly.entity_id
_entity_poly.type
_entity_poly.pdbx_seq_one_letter_code
_entity_poly.pdbx_strand_id
1 'polypeptide(L)'
;MDLYFRKPSEGETGEFVSVARAMQIIGCNITQKLSSQKISKAFSDLGFNRLRTKHSRGFIAIIRTAEEIRNYQISQGIDASSNLPF
;
A
#
# COMPACT_ATOMS: atom_id res chain seq x y z
N MET A 1 -3.83 -1.00 4.78
CA MET A 1 -2.59 -1.35 4.04
C MET A 1 -2.81 -2.59 3.19
N ASP A 2 -3.45 -3.64 3.71
CA ASP A 2 -3.83 -4.84 2.94
C ASP A 2 -4.70 -4.56 1.71
N LEU A 3 -5.41 -3.42 1.71
CA LEU A 3 -6.16 -2.93 0.56
C LEU A 3 -5.24 -2.63 -0.65
N TYR A 4 -4.07 -2.03 -0.41
CA TYR A 4 -3.16 -1.51 -1.44
C TYR A 4 -1.97 -2.43 -1.70
N PHE A 5 -1.54 -3.20 -0.69
CA PHE A 5 -0.38 -4.06 -0.75
C PHE A 5 -0.73 -5.44 -0.21
N ARG A 6 -0.30 -6.48 -0.91
CA ARG A 6 -0.36 -7.85 -0.38
C ARG A 6 1.00 -8.50 -0.43
N LYS A 7 1.20 -9.50 0.43
CA LYS A 7 2.40 -10.33 0.37
C LYS A 7 2.39 -11.12 -0.94
N PRO A 8 3.54 -11.28 -1.61
CA PRO A 8 3.66 -12.22 -2.72
C PRO A 8 3.40 -13.64 -2.20
N SER A 9 2.53 -14.37 -2.88
CA SER A 9 2.29 -15.80 -2.62
C SER A 9 3.35 -16.66 -3.30
N GLU A 10 3.44 -17.95 -2.94
CA GLU A 10 4.33 -18.90 -3.63
C GLU A 10 4.02 -18.92 -5.14
N GLY A 11 5.00 -18.48 -5.95
CA GLY A 11 4.89 -18.36 -7.40
C GLY A 11 4.81 -16.92 -7.92
N GLU A 12 4.65 -15.91 -7.06
CA GLU A 12 4.56 -14.51 -7.47
C GLU A 12 5.82 -13.72 -7.15
N THR A 13 6.34 -12.98 -8.14
CA THR A 13 7.47 -12.08 -7.94
C THR A 13 6.98 -10.79 -7.29
N GLY A 14 7.29 -10.61 -6.00
CA GLY A 14 7.00 -9.35 -5.30
C GLY A 14 7.82 -8.18 -5.87
N GLU A 15 7.22 -6.99 -5.92
CA GLU A 15 7.90 -5.79 -6.39
C GLU A 15 8.59 -5.08 -5.21
N PHE A 16 9.75 -4.47 -5.48
CA PHE A 16 10.36 -3.56 -4.51
C PHE A 16 9.59 -2.24 -4.46
N VAL A 17 8.98 -1.99 -3.31
CA VAL A 17 8.21 -0.78 -3.02
C VAL A 17 8.98 0.06 -2.01
N SER A 18 9.46 1.23 -2.44
CA SER A 18 10.05 2.20 -1.52
C SER A 18 8.96 2.85 -0.67
N VAL A 19 9.33 3.37 0.51
CA VAL A 19 8.38 4.09 1.38
C VAL A 19 7.72 5.26 0.65
N ALA A 20 8.48 5.99 -0.18
CA ALA A 20 7.95 7.09 -0.98
C ALA A 20 6.92 6.61 -2.01
N ARG A 21 7.20 5.49 -2.70
CA ARG A 21 6.27 4.89 -3.66
C ARG A 21 4.98 4.42 -2.99
N ALA A 22 5.11 3.77 -1.82
CA ALA A 22 3.95 3.39 -1.02
C ALA A 22 3.13 4.62 -0.58
N MET A 23 3.80 5.70 -0.18
CA MET A 23 3.14 6.98 0.14
C MET A 23 2.40 7.57 -1.06
N GLN A 24 2.96 7.51 -2.27
CA GLN A 24 2.30 8.01 -3.48
C GLN A 24 1.04 7.20 -3.81
N ILE A 25 1.13 5.87 -3.78
CA ILE A 25 0.01 4.96 -4.11
C ILE A 25 -1.17 5.17 -3.15
N ILE A 26 -0.91 5.29 -1.86
CA ILE A 26 -1.96 5.50 -0.85
C ILE A 26 -2.38 6.97 -0.79
N GLY A 27 -1.42 7.90 -0.90
CA GLY A 27 -1.65 9.34 -0.81
C GLY A 27 -2.52 9.87 -1.95
N CYS A 28 -2.48 9.24 -3.13
CA CYS A 28 -3.45 9.52 -4.20
C CYS A 28 -4.90 9.13 -3.84
N ASN A 29 -5.12 8.30 -2.83
CA ASN A 29 -6.45 7.76 -2.47
C ASN A 29 -6.92 8.14 -1.05
N ILE A 30 -6.14 8.91 -0.28
CA ILE A 30 -6.49 9.32 1.09
C ILE A 30 -6.11 10.78 1.31
N THR A 31 -7.07 11.60 1.74
CA THR A 31 -6.87 13.04 2.04
C THR A 31 -6.08 13.27 3.33
N GLN A 32 -5.98 12.28 4.22
CA GLN A 32 -5.19 12.37 5.44
C GLN A 32 -3.68 12.18 5.18
N LYS A 33 -2.88 13.11 5.69
CA LYS A 33 -1.42 13.12 5.59
C LYS A 33 -0.81 11.88 6.25
N LEU A 34 -0.43 10.89 5.45
CA LEU A 34 0.33 9.73 5.90
C LEU A 34 1.78 10.12 6.12
N SER A 35 2.36 9.64 7.23
CA SER A 35 3.79 9.80 7.49
C SER A 35 4.57 8.55 7.08
N SER A 36 5.82 8.73 6.69
CA SER A 36 6.73 7.63 6.35
C SER A 36 6.89 6.63 7.50
N GLN A 37 6.80 7.10 8.76
CA GLN A 37 6.83 6.23 9.94
C GLN A 37 5.57 5.36 10.04
N LYS A 38 4.37 5.92 9.80
CA LYS A 38 3.12 5.16 9.82
C LYS A 38 3.11 4.07 8.76
N ILE A 39 3.57 4.39 7.55
CA ILE A 39 3.73 3.39 6.48
C ILE A 39 4.72 2.31 6.90
N SER A 40 5.92 2.71 7.34
CA SER A 40 6.96 1.74 7.71
C SER A 40 6.52 0.82 8.84
N LYS A 41 5.76 1.35 9.82
CA LYS A 41 5.18 0.57 10.91
C LYS A 41 4.11 -0.39 10.41
N ALA A 42 3.16 0.08 9.60
CA ALA A 42 2.10 -0.78 9.07
C ALA A 42 2.65 -1.92 8.18
N PHE A 43 3.65 -1.65 7.33
CA PHE A 43 4.34 -2.71 6.57
C PHE A 43 5.06 -3.71 7.49
N SER A 44 5.64 -3.25 8.60
CA SER A 44 6.31 -4.13 9.56
C SER A 44 5.30 -4.96 10.36
N ASP A 45 4.20 -4.35 10.81
CA ASP A 45 3.13 -4.99 11.58
C ASP A 45 2.41 -6.05 10.73
N LEU A 46 2.26 -5.82 9.43
CA LEU A 46 1.74 -6.81 8.48
C LEU A 46 2.75 -7.90 8.11
N GLY A 47 4.01 -7.78 8.55
CA GLY A 47 5.06 -8.77 8.31
C GLY A 47 5.56 -8.79 6.87
N PHE A 48 5.59 -7.65 6.19
CA PHE A 48 6.27 -7.53 4.90
C PHE A 48 7.79 -7.58 5.09
N ASN A 49 8.48 -8.17 4.10
CA ASN A 49 9.93 -8.22 4.09
C ASN A 49 10.50 -6.82 3.87
N ARG A 50 11.06 -6.24 4.93
CA ARG A 50 11.77 -4.96 4.86
C ARG A 50 13.10 -5.16 4.15
N LEU A 51 13.29 -4.42 3.06
CA LEU A 51 14.54 -4.39 2.31
C LEU A 51 15.25 -3.06 2.55
N ARG A 52 16.54 -3.12 2.88
CA ARG A 52 17.41 -1.94 2.99
C ARG A 52 18.53 -2.05 1.97
N THR A 53 18.57 -1.12 1.03
CA THR A 53 19.69 -0.96 0.10
C THR A 53 20.57 0.22 0.53
N LYS A 54 21.73 0.39 -0.10
CA LYS A 54 22.69 1.47 0.20
C LYS A 54 22.07 2.87 0.14
N HIS A 55 21.06 3.07 -0.70
CA HIS A 55 20.44 4.39 -0.96
C HIS A 55 18.96 4.46 -0.59
N SER A 56 18.30 3.32 -0.34
CA SER A 56 16.84 3.28 -0.19
C SER A 56 16.36 2.29 0.86
N ARG A 57 15.23 2.63 1.48
CA ARG A 57 14.47 1.73 2.36
C ARG A 57 13.15 1.42 1.70
N GLY A 58 12.79 0.14 1.66
CA GLY A 58 11.55 -0.32 1.08
C GLY A 58 11.13 -1.67 1.59
N PHE A 59 10.16 -2.25 0.91
CA PHE A 59 9.53 -3.52 1.25
C PHE A 59 9.27 -4.30 -0.03
N ILE A 60 9.29 -5.62 0.06
CA ILE A 60 8.83 -6.48 -1.03
C ILE A 60 7.34 -6.71 -0.85
N ALA A 61 6.55 -6.21 -1.79
CA ALA A 61 5.10 -6.31 -1.78
C ALA A 61 4.56 -6.37 -3.20
N ILE A 62 3.39 -6.97 -3.37
CA ILE A 62 2.62 -6.83 -4.60
C ILE A 62 1.71 -5.62 -4.42
N ILE A 63 1.87 -4.64 -5.31
CA ILE A 63 1.02 -3.46 -5.38
C ILE A 63 -0.28 -3.89 -6.05
N ARG A 64 -1.41 -3.76 -5.35
CA ARG A 64 -2.72 -3.89 -6.00
C ARG A 64 -2.96 -2.66 -6.85
N THR A 65 -3.42 -2.87 -8.07
CA THR A 65 -3.76 -1.79 -8.99
C THR A 65 -4.91 -0.95 -8.44
N ALA A 66 -4.99 0.32 -8.84
CA ALA A 66 -6.09 1.20 -8.44
C ALA A 66 -7.46 0.61 -8.80
N GLU A 67 -7.53 -0.19 -9.86
CA GLU A 67 -8.75 -0.89 -10.28
C GLU A 67 -9.12 -2.03 -9.34
N GLU A 68 -8.17 -2.88 -8.94
CA GLU A 68 -8.40 -3.93 -7.94
C GLU A 68 -8.81 -3.33 -6.59
N ILE A 69 -8.22 -2.20 -6.20
CA ILE A 69 -8.58 -1.48 -4.97
C ILE A 69 -10.02 -0.96 -5.04
N ARG A 70 -10.42 -0.35 -6.18
CA ARG A 70 -11.80 0.11 -6.39
C ARG A 70 -12.79 -1.05 -6.34
N ASN A 71 -12.50 -2.16 -7.04
CA ASN A 71 -13.35 -3.34 -7.00
C ASN A 71 -13.46 -3.95 -5.59
N TYR A 72 -12.36 -3.93 -4.81
CA TYR A 72 -12.40 -4.40 -3.42
C TYR A 72 -13.22 -3.48 -2.51
N GLN A 73 -13.14 -2.16 -2.68
CA GLN A 73 -13.98 -1.20 -1.94
C GLN A 73 -15.47 -1.37 -2.28
N ILE A 74 -15.79 -1.53 -3.57
CA ILE A 74 -17.15 -1.78 -4.05
C ILE A 74 -17.68 -3.12 -3.50
N SER A 75 -16.88 -4.18 -3.57
CA SER A 75 -17.27 -5.52 -3.09
C SER A 75 -17.41 -5.59 -1.57
N GLN A 76 -16.71 -4.75 -0.81
CA GLN A 76 -16.85 -4.67 0.66
C GLN A 76 -18.06 -3.84 1.11
N GLY A 77 -18.86 -3.31 0.17
CA GLY A 77 -20.02 -2.48 0.50
C GLY A 77 -19.63 -1.17 1.19
N ILE A 78 -18.39 -0.71 1.00
CA ILE A 78 -17.98 0.64 1.39
C ILE A 78 -18.63 1.57 0.37
N ASP A 79 -19.92 1.83 0.58
CA ASP A 79 -20.62 2.91 -0.08
C ASP A 79 -19.80 4.18 0.13
N ALA A 80 -19.46 4.83 -0.97
CA ALA A 80 -18.63 6.02 -1.04
C ALA A 80 -19.39 7.24 -0.47
N SER A 81 -19.92 7.15 0.74
CA SER A 81 -20.54 8.25 1.46
C SER A 81 -19.62 8.73 2.58
N SER A 82 -18.39 9.08 2.20
CA SER A 82 -17.64 10.13 2.90
C SER A 82 -16.47 10.59 2.04
N ASN A 83 -16.79 11.50 1.11
CA ASN A 83 -15.95 12.61 0.66
C ASN A 83 -14.44 12.31 0.51
N LEU A 84 -14.01 12.02 -0.71
CA LEU A 84 -12.65 12.29 -1.14
C LEU A 84 -12.68 13.56 -2.03
N PRO A 85 -12.26 14.75 -1.55
CA PRO A 85 -12.09 15.89 -2.44
C PRO A 85 -10.84 15.65 -3.32
N PHE A 86 -11.01 15.94 -4.61
CA PHE A 86 -9.98 15.95 -5.66
C PHE A 86 -8.83 16.91 -5.35
#